data_AF-A0A832GU21-F1
#
_entry.id   AF-A0A832GU21-F1
#
_cell.length_a   1.000
_cell.length_b   1.000
_cell.length_c   1.000
_cell.angle_alpha   90.00
_cell.angle_beta   90.00
_cell.angle_gamma   90.00
#
_symmetry.space_group_name_H-M   'P 1'
#
loop_
_entity.id
_entity.type
_entity.pdbx_description
1 polymer ?
#
loop_
_entity_poly.entity_id
_entity_poly.type
_entity_poly.pdbx_seq_one_letter_code
_entity_poly.pdbx_strand_id
1 'polypeptide(L)'
;MLNSGFHKKALDEYPKDGSSRILLLEWRESSTGEVMTLDLRKKGEIYFIVCFYLYGTKRLDMDYSDGELIENIIRNEKVAIMPQGNIGLDGCMCSILFTDGLNSAEYEWWVDPVEEWKPFGEIVEILFKYIQN
;
A
#
# COMPACT_ATOMS: atom_id res chain seq x y z
N MET A 1 0.64 -18.13 -11.35
CA MET A 1 1.83 -17.95 -10.48
C MET A 1 2.82 -17.07 -11.22
N LEU A 2 2.80 -15.76 -11.01
CA LEU A 2 3.64 -14.80 -11.73
C LEU A 2 4.29 -13.83 -10.74
N ASN A 3 5.63 -13.92 -10.67
CA ASN A 3 6.62 -12.89 -10.28
C ASN A 3 6.37 -11.92 -9.11
N SER A 4 5.64 -12.30 -8.06
CA SER A 4 5.74 -11.60 -6.76
C SER A 4 7.16 -11.67 -6.14
N GLY A 5 7.99 -12.61 -6.62
CA GLY A 5 9.36 -12.81 -6.13
C GLY A 5 10.31 -11.64 -6.41
N PHE A 6 10.13 -10.88 -7.49
CA PHE A 6 11.00 -9.74 -7.81
C PHE A 6 10.80 -8.58 -6.83
N HIS A 7 9.53 -8.19 -6.60
CA HIS A 7 9.18 -7.13 -5.66
C HIS A 7 9.50 -7.54 -4.21
N LYS A 8 9.21 -8.79 -3.82
CA LYS A 8 9.53 -9.28 -2.47
C LYS A 8 11.04 -9.22 -2.18
N LYS A 9 11.88 -9.65 -3.13
CA LYS A 9 13.34 -9.57 -2.99
C LYS A 9 13.83 -8.12 -2.94
N ALA A 10 13.28 -7.24 -3.78
CA ALA A 10 13.62 -5.81 -3.76
C ALA A 10 13.19 -5.13 -2.45
N LEU A 11 12.03 -5.49 -1.90
CA LEU A 11 11.54 -5.01 -0.60
C LEU A 11 12.43 -5.45 0.57
N ASP A 12 12.99 -6.67 0.50
CA ASP A 12 13.91 -7.21 1.50
C ASP A 12 15.32 -6.58 1.39
N GLU A 13 15.70 -6.09 0.21
CA GLU A 13 17.01 -5.49 -0.08
C GLU A 13 17.04 -3.95 0.11
N TYR A 14 15.90 -3.25 -0.02
CA TYR A 14 15.81 -1.78 0.08
C TYR A 14 15.73 -1.30 1.54
N PRO A 15 16.51 -0.27 1.91
CA PRO A 15 17.59 -0.41 2.86
C PRO A 15 17.09 -0.59 4.31
N LYS A 16 17.90 -1.31 5.08
CA LYS A 16 17.89 -1.37 6.56
C LYS A 16 18.44 -0.06 7.15
N ASP A 17 17.99 1.08 6.65
CA ASP A 17 18.53 2.41 6.98
C ASP A 17 18.00 2.99 8.30
N GLY A 18 17.42 2.13 9.15
CA GLY A 18 16.76 2.48 10.40
C GLY A 18 15.34 3.02 10.23
N SER A 19 14.79 3.05 9.01
CA SER A 19 13.38 3.36 8.79
C SER A 19 12.45 2.22 9.22
N SER A 20 11.28 2.57 9.72
CA SER A 20 10.20 1.64 10.04
C SER A 20 9.18 1.62 8.90
N ARG A 21 8.80 0.42 8.46
CA ARG A 21 7.67 0.24 7.53
C ARG A 21 6.36 0.54 8.26
N ILE A 22 5.50 1.30 7.62
CA ILE A 22 4.15 1.60 8.09
C ILE A 22 3.13 0.72 7.37
N LEU A 23 3.18 0.69 6.03
CA LEU A 23 2.30 -0.14 5.21
C LEU A 23 2.96 -0.52 3.89
N LEU A 24 2.48 -1.61 3.30
CA LEU A 24 2.80 -2.04 1.95
C LEU A 24 1.51 -2.11 1.12
N LEU A 25 1.42 -1.37 0.02
CA LEU A 25 0.32 -1.47 -0.94
C LEU A 25 0.82 -2.13 -2.21
N GLU A 26 0.21 -3.25 -2.61
CA GLU A 26 0.34 -3.81 -3.95
C GLU A 26 -0.89 -3.41 -4.77
N TRP A 27 -0.65 -2.68 -5.86
CA TRP A 27 -1.67 -2.37 -6.85
C TRP A 27 -1.43 -3.20 -8.10
N ARG A 28 -2.49 -3.82 -8.62
CA ARG A 28 -2.44 -4.68 -9.80
C ARG A 28 -3.52 -4.28 -10.80
N GLU A 29 -3.08 -3.92 -12.00
CA GLU A 29 -3.97 -3.75 -13.14
C GLU A 29 -4.16 -5.11 -13.82
N SER A 30 -5.39 -5.61 -13.89
CA SER A 30 -5.68 -6.95 -14.45
C SER A 30 -5.75 -6.96 -15.96
N SER A 31 -6.00 -5.82 -16.61
CA SER A 31 -6.02 -5.69 -18.07
C SER A 31 -4.61 -5.84 -18.67
N THR A 32 -3.60 -5.30 -18.00
CA THR A 32 -2.19 -5.29 -18.43
C THR A 32 -1.33 -6.30 -17.67
N GLY A 33 -1.77 -6.73 -16.48
CA GLY A 33 -0.99 -7.52 -15.55
C GLY A 33 0.11 -6.72 -14.85
N GLU A 34 0.13 -5.40 -15.00
CA GLU A 34 1.09 -4.52 -14.36
C GLU A 34 0.91 -4.54 -12.83
N VAL A 35 2.04 -4.55 -12.13
CA VAL A 35 2.10 -4.55 -10.67
C VAL A 35 2.96 -3.38 -10.22
N MET A 36 2.43 -2.62 -9.28
CA MET A 36 3.14 -1.56 -8.58
C MET A 36 3.09 -1.85 -7.09
N THR A 37 4.23 -1.76 -6.43
CA THR A 37 4.30 -1.90 -4.96
C THR A 37 4.75 -0.60 -4.33
N LEU A 38 4.05 -0.14 -3.30
CA LEU A 38 4.37 1.05 -2.53
C LEU A 38 4.69 0.64 -1.10
N ASP A 39 5.90 0.92 -0.65
CA ASP A 39 6.37 0.69 0.72
C ASP A 39 6.45 2.04 1.43
N LEU A 40 5.43 2.39 2.23
CA LEU A 40 5.44 3.60 3.04
C LEU A 40 6.30 3.38 4.27
N ARG A 41 7.27 4.29 4.47
CA ARG A 41 8.22 4.21 5.56
C ARG A 41 8.34 5.53 6.30
N LYS A 42 8.76 5.43 7.55
CA LYS A 42 9.08 6.55 8.42
C LYS A 42 10.49 6.44 8.97
N LYS A 43 11.21 7.55 8.97
CA LYS A 43 12.55 7.68 9.57
C LYS A 43 12.61 8.96 10.40
N GLY A 44 12.52 8.81 11.71
CA GLY A 44 12.31 9.96 12.60
C GLY A 44 10.98 10.63 12.26
N GLU A 45 11.02 11.90 11.86
CA GLU A 45 9.84 12.68 11.46
C GLU A 45 9.67 12.77 9.94
N ILE A 46 10.37 11.94 9.17
CA ILE A 46 10.29 11.97 7.70
C ILE A 46 9.51 10.77 7.21
N TYR A 47 8.45 11.02 6.44
CA TYR A 47 7.68 10.02 5.71
C TYR A 47 8.14 9.97 4.25
N PHE A 48 8.21 8.77 3.69
CA PHE A 48 8.53 8.59 2.28
C PHE A 48 7.95 7.27 1.76
N ILE A 49 7.63 7.25 0.46
CA ILE A 49 7.18 6.06 -0.27
C ILE A 49 8.34 5.55 -1.10
N VAL A 50 8.61 4.25 -1.01
CA VAL A 50 9.44 3.54 -1.99
C VAL A 50 8.52 2.83 -2.97
N CYS A 51 8.50 3.31 -4.21
CA CYS A 51 7.71 2.74 -5.28
C CYS A 51 8.55 1.74 -6.07
N PHE A 52 8.04 0.53 -6.27
CA PHE A 52 8.64 -0.51 -7.09
C PHE A 52 7.76 -0.74 -8.31
N TYR A 53 8.34 -0.57 -9.49
CA TYR A 53 7.73 -0.83 -10.79
C TYR A 53 8.52 -1.95 -11.49
N LEU A 54 7.96 -2.49 -12.57
CA LEU A 54 8.67 -3.46 -13.41
C LEU A 54 10.05 -2.93 -13.88
N TYR A 55 10.15 -1.64 -14.12
CA TYR A 55 11.32 -0.98 -14.73
C TYR A 55 12.25 -0.29 -13.72
N GLY A 56 11.98 -0.34 -12.42
CA GLY A 56 12.87 0.25 -11.43
C GLY A 56 12.21 0.62 -10.10
N THR A 57 12.95 1.37 -9.29
CA THR A 57 12.51 1.82 -7.96
C THR A 57 12.64 3.34 -7.87
N LYS A 58 11.61 4.01 -7.36
CA LYS A 58 11.59 5.47 -7.14
C LYS A 58 11.29 5.74 -5.66
N ARG A 59 12.01 6.69 -5.07
CA ARG A 59 11.67 7.23 -3.75
C ARG A 59 10.90 8.53 -3.93
N LEU A 60 9.81 8.68 -3.18
CA LEU A 60 8.99 9.88 -3.11
C LEU A 60 8.93 10.34 -1.66
N ASP A 61 9.32 11.57 -1.37
CA ASP A 61 9.13 12.12 -0.04
C ASP A 61 7.65 12.52 0.13
N MET A 62 7.13 12.34 1.34
CA MET A 62 5.73 12.57 1.69
C MET A 62 5.62 13.71 2.70
N ASP A 63 4.58 14.54 2.56
CA ASP A 63 4.26 15.58 3.53
C ASP A 63 3.98 14.95 4.90
N TYR A 64 4.52 15.55 5.97
CA TYR A 64 4.37 15.03 7.33
C TYR A 64 2.90 14.83 7.72
N SER A 65 2.03 15.79 7.36
CA SER A 65 0.60 15.72 7.65
C SER A 65 -0.10 14.53 6.99
N ASP A 66 0.30 14.18 5.77
CA ASP A 66 -0.27 13.04 5.05
C ASP A 66 0.20 11.72 5.68
N GLY A 67 1.48 11.67 6.07
CA GLY A 67 2.05 10.52 6.78
C GLY A 67 1.42 10.27 8.13
N GLU A 68 1.21 11.32 8.93
CA GLU A 68 0.50 11.24 10.22
C GLU A 68 -0.96 10.83 10.04
N LEU A 69 -1.64 11.36 9.02
CA LEU A 69 -3.03 11.00 8.73
C LEU A 69 -3.16 9.50 8.44
N ILE A 70 -2.28 8.94 7.61
CA ILE A 70 -2.25 7.50 7.32
C ILE A 70 -1.99 6.69 8.60
N GLU A 71 -1.00 7.06 9.41
CA GLU A 71 -0.74 6.35 10.68
C GLU A 71 -1.95 6.41 11.62
N ASN A 72 -2.63 7.56 11.68
CA ASN A 72 -3.82 7.74 12.51
C ASN A 72 -4.97 6.83 12.06
N ILE A 73 -5.20 6.74 10.74
CA ILE A 73 -6.20 5.83 10.16
C ILE A 73 -5.87 4.39 10.55
N ILE A 74 -4.63 3.94 10.34
CA ILE A 74 -4.20 2.56 10.65
C ILE A 74 -4.38 2.21 12.13
N ARG A 75 -4.10 3.16 13.03
CA ARG A 75 -4.13 2.90 14.47
C ARG A 75 -5.53 2.94 15.07
N ASN A 76 -6.42 3.76 14.52
CA ASN A 76 -7.68 4.10 15.19
C ASN A 76 -8.93 3.58 14.47
N GLU A 77 -8.86 3.32 13.16
CA GLU A 77 -10.03 2.86 12.42
C GLU A 77 -10.29 1.36 12.63
N LYS A 78 -11.56 1.03 12.87
CA LYS A 78 -12.00 -0.37 13.03
C LYS A 78 -12.52 -0.88 11.71
N VAL A 79 -11.71 -1.67 11.03
CA VAL A 79 -12.09 -2.25 9.74
C VAL A 79 -12.70 -3.63 9.93
N ALA A 80 -13.80 -3.90 9.23
CA ALA A 80 -14.45 -5.20 9.24
C ALA A 80 -13.56 -6.27 8.58
N ILE A 81 -13.46 -7.46 9.19
CA ILE A 81 -12.58 -8.56 8.73
C ILE A 81 -13.04 -9.15 7.39
N MET A 82 -14.34 -9.13 7.10
CA MET A 82 -14.87 -9.72 5.87
C MET A 82 -16.17 -9.01 5.47
N PRO A 83 -16.15 -8.12 4.47
CA PRO A 83 -17.37 -7.56 3.91
C PRO A 83 -18.09 -8.62 3.09
N GLN A 84 -19.42 -8.52 3.00
CA GLN A 84 -20.18 -9.34 2.06
C GLN A 84 -19.88 -8.84 0.65
N GLY A 85 -19.06 -9.59 -0.09
CA GLY A 85 -18.37 -9.08 -1.28
C GLY A 85 -19.24 -8.93 -2.54
N ASN A 86 -18.93 -7.89 -3.30
CA ASN A 86 -19.12 -7.83 -4.75
C ASN A 86 -17.82 -8.29 -5.41
N ILE A 87 -17.90 -9.25 -6.33
CA ILE A 87 -16.77 -9.62 -7.19
C ILE A 87 -16.76 -8.61 -8.35
N GLY A 88 -15.78 -7.70 -8.34
CA GLY A 88 -15.60 -6.71 -9.41
C GLY A 88 -15.10 -7.35 -10.70
N LEU A 89 -15.66 -6.93 -11.84
CA LEU A 89 -15.24 -7.32 -13.20
C LEU A 89 -14.49 -6.19 -13.92
N ASP A 90 -14.17 -5.09 -13.22
CA ASP A 90 -13.49 -3.92 -13.79
C ASP A 90 -12.02 -4.20 -14.14
N GLY A 91 -11.47 -5.29 -13.63
CA GLY A 91 -10.12 -5.70 -13.92
C GLY A 91 -9.06 -4.88 -13.18
N CYS A 92 -9.36 -4.30 -12.01
CA CYS A 92 -8.34 -3.71 -11.13
C CYS A 92 -8.44 -4.33 -9.74
N MET A 93 -7.30 -4.77 -9.20
CA MET A 93 -7.20 -5.35 -7.87
C MET A 93 -6.24 -4.54 -7.01
N CYS A 94 -6.70 -4.15 -5.83
CA CYS A 94 -5.87 -3.51 -4.81
C CYS A 94 -5.67 -4.50 -3.67
N SER A 95 -4.42 -4.67 -3.22
CA SER A 95 -4.09 -5.38 -1.98
C SER A 95 -3.29 -4.46 -1.06
N ILE A 96 -3.83 -4.11 0.10
CA ILE A 96 -3.03 -3.47 1.16
C ILE A 96 -2.64 -4.50 2.20
N LEU A 97 -1.35 -4.57 2.45
CA LEU A 97 -0.74 -5.28 3.55
C LEU A 97 -0.24 -4.28 4.61
N PHE A 98 -0.86 -4.33 5.79
CA PHE A 98 -0.40 -3.65 6.98
C PHE A 98 0.55 -4.57 7.74
N THR A 99 1.66 -4.04 8.25
CA THR A 99 2.61 -4.79 9.08
C THR A 99 2.98 -3.98 10.31
N ASP A 100 2.76 -4.54 11.50
CA ASP A 100 3.21 -3.98 12.77
C ASP A 100 3.96 -5.05 13.58
N GLY A 101 5.29 -5.00 13.51
CA GLY A 101 6.16 -6.01 14.09
C GLY A 101 5.95 -7.40 13.48
N LEU A 102 5.39 -8.33 14.26
CA LEU A 102 5.04 -9.69 13.83
C LEU A 102 3.58 -9.84 13.38
N ASN A 103 2.78 -8.78 13.53
CA ASN A 103 1.38 -8.79 13.12
C ASN A 103 1.27 -8.27 11.68
N SER A 104 0.39 -8.89 10.89
CA SER A 104 0.04 -8.40 9.57
C SER A 104 -1.43 -8.60 9.26
N ALA A 105 -1.99 -7.68 8.49
CA ALA A 105 -3.34 -7.79 7.95
C ALA A 105 -3.30 -7.44 6.46
N GLU A 106 -3.86 -8.32 5.64
CA GLU A 106 -3.93 -8.14 4.19
C GLU A 106 -5.40 -8.00 3.78
N TYR A 107 -5.68 -6.99 2.97
CA TYR A 107 -7.03 -6.68 2.50
C TYR A 107 -6.99 -6.52 0.99
N GLU A 108 -7.79 -7.34 0.31
CA GLU A 108 -7.88 -7.36 -1.13
C GLU A 108 -9.28 -6.95 -1.57
N TRP A 109 -9.37 -5.98 -2.48
CA TRP A 109 -10.63 -5.60 -3.12
C TRP A 109 -10.46 -5.32 -4.60
N TRP A 110 -11.61 -5.34 -5.28
CA TRP A 110 -11.79 -4.95 -6.67
C TRP A 110 -12.63 -3.68 -6.69
N VAL A 111 -12.59 -2.90 -7.79
CA VAL A 111 -13.30 -1.62 -7.91
C VAL A 111 -13.03 -0.68 -6.70
N ASP A 112 -14.03 0.10 -6.29
CA ASP A 112 -14.00 0.92 -5.10
C ASP A 112 -14.09 0.06 -3.82
N PRO A 113 -13.41 0.44 -2.73
CA PRO A 113 -13.54 -0.26 -1.46
C PRO A 113 -14.98 -0.17 -0.98
N VAL A 114 -15.48 -1.27 -0.40
CA VAL A 114 -16.76 -1.29 0.31
C VAL A 114 -16.79 -0.23 1.41
N GLU A 115 -17.98 0.23 1.81
CA GLU A 115 -18.12 1.32 2.79
C GLU A 115 -17.37 1.04 4.10
N GLU A 116 -17.39 -0.21 4.56
CA GLU A 116 -16.68 -0.65 5.78
C GLU A 116 -15.15 -0.57 5.64
N TRP A 117 -14.64 -0.50 4.41
CA TRP A 117 -13.23 -0.40 4.05
C TRP A 117 -12.86 0.98 3.50
N LYS A 118 -13.77 1.96 3.59
CA LYS A 118 -13.52 3.35 3.19
C LYS A 118 -12.21 3.92 3.74
N PRO A 119 -11.79 3.67 5.00
CA PRO A 119 -10.51 4.15 5.49
C PRO A 119 -9.29 3.67 4.66
N PHE A 120 -9.37 2.47 4.08
CA PHE A 120 -8.31 1.99 3.18
C PHE A 120 -8.34 2.66 1.82
N GLY A 121 -9.53 3.00 1.31
CA GLY A 121 -9.68 3.87 0.14
C GLY A 121 -8.97 5.21 0.33
N GLU A 122 -9.19 5.86 1.47
CA GLU A 122 -8.55 7.14 1.81
C GLU A 122 -7.02 7.01 1.85
N ILE A 123 -6.48 5.91 2.39
CA ILE A 123 -5.03 5.63 2.35
C ILE A 123 -4.54 5.51 0.90
N VAL A 124 -5.24 4.75 0.04
CA VAL A 124 -4.87 4.60 -1.38
C VAL A 124 -4.87 5.94 -2.10
N GLU A 125 -5.91 6.76 -1.91
CA GLU A 125 -6.01 8.09 -2.51
C GLU A 125 -4.83 8.99 -2.11
N ILE A 126 -4.47 9.02 -0.83
CA ILE A 126 -3.32 9.79 -0.33
C ILE A 126 -2.03 9.28 -0.97
N LEU A 127 -1.82 7.96 -1.06
CA LEU A 127 -0.61 7.40 -1.67
C LEU A 127 -0.52 7.73 -3.17
N PHE A 128 -1.65 7.66 -3.89
CA PHE A 128 -1.69 7.89 -5.34
C PHE A 128 -1.47 9.36 -5.71
N LYS A 129 -1.81 10.32 -4.83
CA LYS A 129 -1.42 11.75 -4.96
C LYS A 129 0.08 11.92 -5.26
N TYR A 130 0.94 11.07 -4.69
CA TYR A 130 2.39 11.17 -4.86
C TYR A 130 2.91 10.47 -6.12
N ILE A 131 2.17 9.51 -6.66
CA ILE A 131 2.59 8.71 -7.84
C ILE A 131 2.20 9.41 -9.14
N GLN A 132 1.05 10.10 -9.15
CA GLN A 132 0.50 10.75 -10.34
C GLN A 132 1.07 12.16 -10.60
N ASN A 133 2.01 12.63 -9.77
CA ASN A 133 2.78 13.87 -9.94
C ASN A 133 4.21 13.60 -10.40
#